data_AF-A0A841D6B0-F1
#
_entry.id   AF-A0A841D6B0-F1
#
_cell.length_a   1.000
_cell.length_b   1.000
_cell.length_c   1.000
_cell.angle_alpha   90.00
_cell.angle_beta   90.00
_cell.angle_gamma   90.00
#
_symmetry.space_group_name_H-M   'P 1'
#
loop_
_entity.id
_entity.type
_entity.pdbx_description
1 polymer ?
#
loop_
_entity_poly.entity_id
_entity_poly.type
_entity_poly.pdbx_seq_one_letter_code
_entity_poly.pdbx_strand_id
1 'polypeptide(L)'
;MRSRSTVITGTVMTLAFGVLSPVPMNAAAAATGTAVTDAAGTSAAPLSRIHNRTNIAITARKDWTCSTGTTGSSSTGCVGGASRTVAAYDKTPLTEDWDVVQVDAGWCYKIKFVIPFKEWTLTFNQVGQGNRYVKVEDHADAYVTSQKAGSC
;
A
#
# COMPACT_ATOMS: atom_id res chain seq x y z
N MET A 1 -28.12 47.31 53.28
CA MET A 1 -27.53 47.23 51.93
C MET A 1 -26.02 47.11 52.10
N ARG A 2 -25.45 45.90 52.00
CA ARG A 2 -23.99 45.68 52.16
C ARG A 2 -23.41 45.24 50.82
N SER A 3 -22.68 46.17 50.20
CA SER A 3 -21.92 45.97 48.97
C SER A 3 -20.80 44.95 49.22
N ARG A 4 -20.70 43.93 48.37
CA ARG A 4 -19.59 42.97 48.37
C ARG A 4 -18.67 43.30 47.20
N SER A 5 -17.48 43.81 47.50
CA SER A 5 -16.42 44.02 46.52
C SER A 5 -15.69 42.71 46.27
N THR A 6 -15.76 42.22 45.04
CA THR A 6 -15.00 41.07 44.54
C THR A 6 -13.62 41.56 44.09
N VAL A 7 -12.57 41.05 44.73
CA VAL A 7 -11.17 41.25 44.30
C VAL A 7 -10.84 40.14 43.29
N ILE A 8 -10.58 40.52 42.03
CA ILE A 8 -10.12 39.61 40.98
C ILE A 8 -8.59 39.65 40.98
N THR A 9 -7.96 38.62 41.55
CA THR A 9 -6.51 38.41 41.51
C THR A 9 -6.14 37.91 40.11
N GLY A 10 -5.56 38.78 39.30
CA GLY A 10 -5.07 38.44 37.95
C GLY A 10 -3.79 37.63 38.00
N THR A 11 -3.86 36.37 37.58
CA THR A 11 -2.67 35.54 37.35
C THR A 11 -2.08 35.90 35.99
N VAL A 12 -0.87 36.47 36.00
CA VAL A 12 -0.08 36.73 34.79
C VAL A 12 0.39 35.38 34.23
N MET A 13 -0.21 34.95 33.12
CA MET A 13 0.18 33.74 32.41
C MET A 13 1.41 34.06 31.54
N THR A 14 2.59 33.69 32.02
CA THR A 14 3.85 33.81 31.28
C THR A 14 3.88 32.80 30.13
N LEU A 15 3.79 33.28 28.89
CA LEU A 15 4.01 32.46 27.70
C LEU A 15 5.51 32.21 27.54
N ALA A 16 5.97 31.02 27.93
CA ALA A 16 7.32 30.55 27.67
C ALA A 16 7.45 30.21 26.17
N PHE A 17 8.20 31.02 25.43
CA PHE A 17 8.67 30.67 24.09
C PHE A 17 9.76 29.60 24.22
N GLY A 18 9.40 28.35 23.94
CA GLY A 18 10.34 27.25 23.82
C GLY A 18 11.24 27.42 22.60
N VAL A 19 12.52 27.66 22.84
CA VAL A 19 13.58 27.51 21.83
C VAL A 19 13.70 26.03 21.47
N LEU A 20 13.26 25.68 20.25
CA LEU A 20 13.49 24.35 19.67
C LEU A 20 14.95 24.26 19.24
N SER A 21 15.74 23.47 19.98
CA SER A 21 17.09 23.08 19.59
C SER A 21 17.05 22.24 18.31
N PRO A 22 17.98 22.44 17.35
CA PRO A 22 18.09 21.58 16.18
C PRO A 22 18.51 20.16 16.60
N VAL A 23 17.65 19.18 16.32
CA VAL A 23 17.98 17.76 16.48
C VAL A 23 19.01 17.39 15.40
N PRO A 24 20.16 16.81 15.74
CA PRO A 24 21.12 16.35 14.75
C PRO A 24 20.48 15.26 13.89
N MET A 25 20.43 15.48 12.58
CA MET A 25 20.04 14.47 11.61
C MET A 25 21.08 13.36 11.63
N ASN A 26 20.69 12.18 12.13
CA ASN A 26 21.52 10.99 12.04
C ASN A 26 21.80 10.67 10.57
N ALA A 27 23.09 10.53 10.26
CA ALA A 27 23.58 10.07 8.99
C ALA A 27 22.89 8.75 8.60
N ALA A 28 22.27 8.75 7.42
CA ALA A 28 21.72 7.56 6.82
C ALA A 28 22.85 6.54 6.61
N ALA A 29 22.82 5.44 7.37
CA ALA A 29 23.64 4.29 7.07
C ALA A 29 23.27 3.81 5.66
N ALA A 30 24.21 3.93 4.73
CA ALA A 30 24.11 3.33 3.42
C ALA A 30 24.01 1.81 3.61
N ALA A 31 22.78 1.30 3.55
CA ALA A 31 22.55 -0.13 3.39
C ALA A 31 23.15 -0.52 2.04
N THR A 32 24.33 -1.12 2.08
CA THR A 32 24.88 -1.91 0.97
C THR A 32 23.95 -3.10 0.79
N GLY A 33 22.85 -2.88 0.07
CA GLY A 33 21.99 -3.94 -0.40
C GLY A 33 22.82 -4.82 -1.33
N THR A 34 23.02 -6.08 -0.94
CA THR A 34 23.32 -7.14 -1.87
C THR A 34 22.31 -7.05 -3.00
N ALA A 35 22.80 -6.78 -4.21
CA ALA A 35 22.00 -6.83 -5.42
C ALA A 35 21.30 -8.20 -5.45
N VAL A 36 20.01 -8.20 -5.16
CA VAL A 36 19.15 -9.30 -5.60
C VAL A 36 19.29 -9.24 -7.11
N THR A 37 19.84 -10.31 -7.69
CA THR A 37 19.88 -10.48 -9.13
C THR A 37 18.45 -10.35 -9.63
N ASP A 38 18.16 -9.16 -10.14
CA ASP A 38 16.94 -8.79 -10.80
C ASP A 38 16.84 -9.71 -12.01
N ALA A 39 16.09 -10.80 -11.86
CA ALA A 39 15.63 -11.56 -13.00
C ALA A 39 14.47 -10.77 -13.64
N ALA A 40 14.74 -9.52 -14.01
CA ALA A 40 13.99 -8.79 -15.02
C ALA A 40 14.25 -9.51 -16.36
N GLY A 41 13.60 -10.67 -16.49
CA GLY A 41 13.67 -11.52 -17.66
C GLY A 41 13.15 -10.74 -18.86
N THR A 42 14.06 -10.50 -19.80
CA THR A 42 13.76 -10.06 -21.16
C THR A 42 12.51 -10.76 -21.72
N SER A 43 11.59 -9.92 -22.20
CA SER A 43 10.25 -10.22 -22.73
C SER A 43 10.20 -11.40 -23.71
N ALA A 44 9.76 -12.56 -23.21
CA ALA A 44 9.25 -13.68 -24.01
C ALA A 44 8.13 -14.46 -23.30
N ALA A 45 7.95 -14.28 -21.99
CA ALA A 45 6.86 -14.85 -21.20
C ALA A 45 5.66 -13.89 -21.15
N PRO A 46 4.43 -14.38 -20.92
CA PRO A 46 3.33 -13.50 -20.57
C PRO A 46 3.71 -12.70 -19.31
N LEU A 47 3.34 -11.42 -19.28
CA LEU A 47 3.59 -10.49 -18.18
C LEU A 47 2.29 -10.23 -17.41
N SER A 48 2.38 -10.21 -16.09
CA SER A 48 1.24 -9.97 -15.23
C SER A 48 0.83 -8.52 -15.28
N ARG A 49 -0.48 -8.27 -15.17
CA ARG A 49 -1.03 -6.90 -15.27
C ARG A 49 -2.04 -6.63 -14.19
N ILE A 50 -1.97 -5.41 -13.66
CA ILE A 50 -2.90 -4.93 -12.64
C ILE A 50 -3.69 -3.77 -13.23
N HIS A 51 -5.01 -3.93 -13.22
CA HIS A 51 -5.98 -2.95 -13.68
C HIS A 51 -6.72 -2.37 -12.49
N ASN A 52 -6.66 -1.05 -12.36
CA ASN A 52 -7.55 -0.34 -11.47
C ASN A 52 -8.87 -0.05 -12.20
N ARG A 53 -9.98 -0.60 -11.72
CA ARG A 53 -11.32 -0.30 -12.27
C ARG A 53 -12.16 0.53 -11.29
N THR A 54 -11.52 1.12 -10.28
CA THR A 54 -12.17 1.99 -9.30
C THR A 54 -11.80 3.46 -9.56
N ASN A 55 -12.44 4.35 -8.81
CA ASN A 55 -12.19 5.79 -8.81
C ASN A 55 -11.11 6.23 -7.80
N ILE A 56 -10.41 5.30 -7.14
CA ILE A 56 -9.40 5.59 -6.12
C ILE A 56 -8.12 4.85 -6.53
N ALA A 57 -6.95 5.47 -6.31
CA ALA A 57 -5.69 4.83 -6.67
C ALA A 57 -5.44 3.53 -5.87
N ILE A 58 -4.70 2.60 -6.49
CA ILE A 58 -4.24 1.36 -5.86
C ILE A 58 -2.72 1.24 -5.94
N THR A 59 -2.15 0.37 -5.12
CA THR A 59 -0.72 0.09 -5.14
C THR A 59 -0.44 -1.27 -5.79
N ALA A 60 0.36 -1.25 -6.86
CA ALA A 60 0.94 -2.42 -7.49
C ALA A 60 2.40 -2.56 -7.04
N ARG A 61 2.87 -3.80 -6.90
CA ARG A 61 4.25 -4.13 -6.50
C ARG A 61 4.82 -5.19 -7.44
N LYS A 62 6.13 -5.14 -7.66
CA LYS A 62 6.87 -6.20 -8.35
C LYS A 62 7.30 -7.28 -7.37
N ASP A 63 7.71 -8.42 -7.92
CA ASP A 63 8.42 -9.50 -7.24
C ASP A 63 7.64 -10.12 -6.08
N TRP A 64 6.86 -11.16 -6.38
CA TRP A 64 6.36 -12.04 -5.33
C TRP A 64 7.50 -12.90 -4.77
N THR A 65 7.97 -12.60 -3.56
CA THR A 65 9.19 -13.21 -2.99
C THR A 65 9.01 -14.59 -2.39
N CYS A 66 7.78 -15.08 -2.24
CA CYS A 66 7.54 -16.41 -1.70
C CYS A 66 7.57 -17.47 -2.81
N SER A 67 8.25 -18.58 -2.54
CA SER A 67 8.35 -19.73 -3.48
C SER A 67 7.03 -20.47 -3.69
N THR A 68 5.98 -20.11 -2.93
CA THR A 68 4.66 -20.73 -2.97
C THR A 68 3.56 -19.73 -3.31
N GLY A 69 2.39 -20.27 -3.65
CA GLY A 69 1.19 -19.51 -3.99
C GLY A 69 0.95 -19.40 -5.49
N THR A 70 -0.32 -19.37 -5.85
CA THR A 70 -0.84 -19.11 -7.20
C THR A 70 -1.56 -17.77 -7.23
N THR A 71 -2.09 -17.35 -8.38
CA THR A 71 -2.89 -16.13 -8.52
C THR A 71 -3.99 -16.07 -7.44
N GLY A 72 -4.10 -14.94 -6.75
CA GLY A 72 -5.04 -14.73 -5.65
C GLY A 72 -4.58 -15.24 -4.28
N SER A 73 -3.46 -15.98 -4.20
CA SER A 73 -2.81 -16.28 -2.92
C SER A 73 -2.38 -14.97 -2.24
N SER A 74 -2.41 -14.92 -0.92
CA SER A 74 -2.11 -13.67 -0.20
C SER A 74 -1.22 -13.88 1.01
N SER A 75 -0.43 -12.86 1.34
CA SER A 75 0.54 -12.86 2.43
C SER A 75 0.74 -11.45 2.99
N THR A 76 1.26 -11.35 4.20
CA THR A 76 1.68 -10.07 4.80
C THR A 76 3.16 -9.75 4.58
N GLY A 77 3.94 -10.65 3.96
CA GLY A 77 5.38 -10.48 3.77
C GLY A 77 5.97 -10.98 2.44
N CYS A 78 5.16 -11.58 1.57
CA CYS A 78 5.62 -12.07 0.25
C CYS A 78 5.63 -10.93 -0.79
N VAL A 79 6.44 -9.91 -0.58
CA VAL A 79 6.57 -8.79 -1.52
C VAL A 79 8.01 -8.30 -1.58
N GLY A 80 8.45 -7.92 -2.76
CA GLY A 80 9.75 -7.30 -3.02
C GLY A 80 9.61 -6.11 -3.97
N GLY A 81 10.73 -5.82 -4.64
CA GLY A 81 10.74 -5.00 -5.85
C GLY A 81 10.24 -3.56 -5.74
N ALA A 82 10.01 -3.01 -6.93
CA ALA A 82 9.49 -1.66 -7.10
C ALA A 82 8.00 -1.57 -6.74
N SER A 83 7.59 -0.38 -6.30
CA SER A 83 6.20 -0.04 -6.01
C SER A 83 5.69 1.00 -7.00
N ARG A 84 4.43 0.89 -7.40
CA ARG A 84 3.77 1.88 -8.26
C ARG A 84 2.35 2.15 -7.81
N THR A 85 2.00 3.42 -7.78
CA THR A 85 0.61 3.87 -7.68
C THR A 85 -0.04 3.76 -9.06
N VAL A 86 -1.12 2.99 -9.17
CA VAL A 86 -1.96 2.90 -10.37
C VAL A 86 -3.15 3.81 -10.17
N ALA A 87 -3.25 4.84 -11.02
CA ALA A 87 -4.31 5.83 -10.93
C ALA A 87 -5.71 5.21 -11.14
N ALA A 88 -6.75 5.97 -10.78
CA ALA A 88 -8.13 5.58 -11.04
C ALA A 88 -8.34 5.22 -12.52
N TYR A 89 -9.01 4.09 -12.77
CA TYR A 89 -9.30 3.58 -14.12
C TYR A 89 -8.09 3.29 -15.02
N ASP A 90 -6.87 3.26 -14.47
CA ASP A 90 -5.62 3.01 -15.20
C ASP A 90 -5.12 1.56 -15.01
N LYS A 91 -3.97 1.23 -15.61
CA LYS A 91 -3.30 -0.08 -15.48
C LYS A 91 -1.79 0.05 -15.38
N THR A 92 -1.14 -1.03 -14.96
CA THR A 92 0.33 -1.12 -15.01
C THR A 92 0.86 -1.13 -16.45
N PRO A 93 2.11 -0.67 -16.68
CA PRO A 93 2.75 -0.73 -18.00
C PRO A 93 2.74 -2.13 -18.61
N LEU A 94 2.56 -2.21 -19.94
CA LEU A 94 2.46 -3.49 -20.66
C LEU A 94 3.82 -4.18 -20.87
N THR A 95 4.91 -3.48 -20.62
CA THR A 95 6.29 -3.94 -20.83
C THR A 95 6.97 -4.37 -19.53
N GLU A 96 6.22 -4.46 -18.44
CA GLU A 96 6.73 -4.76 -17.10
C GLU A 96 5.85 -5.82 -16.42
N ASP A 97 6.46 -6.67 -15.61
CA ASP A 97 5.76 -7.65 -14.78
C ASP A 97 5.37 -7.04 -13.42
N TRP A 98 4.15 -7.30 -12.96
CA TRP A 98 3.56 -6.73 -11.75
C TRP A 98 2.81 -7.79 -10.92
N ASP A 99 3.59 -8.60 -10.21
CA ASP A 99 3.12 -9.84 -9.61
C ASP A 99 2.26 -9.67 -8.36
N VAL A 100 2.04 -8.43 -7.89
CA VAL A 100 1.45 -8.19 -6.57
C VAL A 100 0.51 -6.99 -6.56
N VAL A 101 -0.73 -7.22 -6.13
CA VAL A 101 -1.64 -6.16 -5.69
C VAL A 101 -1.50 -5.97 -4.18
N GLN A 102 -1.24 -4.75 -3.72
CA GLN A 102 -1.30 -4.41 -2.30
C GLN A 102 -2.72 -3.97 -1.94
N VAL A 103 -3.29 -4.63 -0.93
CA VAL A 103 -4.54 -4.26 -0.26
C VAL A 103 -4.17 -3.52 1.02
N ASP A 104 -4.53 -2.25 1.08
CA ASP A 104 -4.12 -1.35 2.15
C ASP A 104 -4.88 -1.63 3.47
N ALA A 105 -4.19 -1.43 4.58
CA ALA A 105 -4.76 -1.53 5.92
C ALA A 105 -6.03 -0.65 6.06
N GLY A 106 -7.10 -1.20 6.62
CA GLY A 106 -8.36 -0.49 6.82
C GLY A 106 -9.30 -0.49 5.60
N TRP A 107 -8.96 -1.17 4.52
CA TRP A 107 -9.78 -1.21 3.30
C TRP A 107 -10.40 -2.57 3.02
N CYS A 108 -11.49 -2.55 2.25
CA CYS A 108 -12.08 -3.71 1.60
C CYS A 108 -11.85 -3.63 0.09
N TYR A 109 -11.24 -4.66 -0.49
CA TYR A 109 -11.00 -4.77 -1.93
C TYR A 109 -11.76 -5.96 -2.52
N LYS A 110 -12.29 -5.81 -3.73
CA LYS A 110 -12.80 -6.92 -4.56
C LYS A 110 -11.97 -7.01 -5.83
N ILE A 111 -11.22 -8.11 -5.97
CA ILE A 111 -10.26 -8.31 -7.06
C ILE A 111 -10.72 -9.48 -7.92
N LYS A 112 -10.97 -9.21 -9.20
CA LYS A 112 -11.21 -10.25 -10.22
C LYS A 112 -9.88 -10.67 -10.82
N PHE A 113 -9.61 -11.96 -10.81
CA PHE A 113 -8.45 -12.55 -11.45
C PHE A 113 -8.86 -13.22 -12.75
N VAL A 114 -8.04 -13.07 -13.77
CA VAL A 114 -8.23 -13.70 -15.08
C VAL A 114 -6.90 -14.34 -15.49
N ILE A 115 -6.95 -15.64 -15.78
CA ILE A 115 -5.87 -16.39 -16.41
C ILE A 115 -6.47 -17.08 -17.66
N PRO A 116 -5.68 -17.74 -18.52
CA PRO A 116 -6.22 -18.51 -19.63
C PRO A 116 -7.30 -19.50 -19.14
N PHE A 117 -8.49 -19.40 -19.72
CA PHE A 117 -9.64 -20.29 -19.49
C PHE A 117 -10.27 -20.25 -18.09
N LYS A 118 -9.87 -19.32 -17.22
CA LYS A 118 -10.43 -19.23 -15.86
C LYS A 118 -10.47 -17.80 -15.36
N GLU A 119 -11.60 -17.43 -14.78
CA GLU A 119 -11.74 -16.21 -14.00
C GLU A 119 -12.44 -16.48 -12.67
N TRP A 120 -12.10 -15.72 -11.64
CA TRP A 120 -12.75 -15.77 -10.34
C TRP A 120 -12.55 -14.44 -9.61
N THR A 121 -13.26 -14.24 -8.51
CA THR A 121 -13.16 -13.01 -7.72
C THR A 121 -12.94 -13.34 -6.26
N LEU A 122 -12.01 -12.63 -5.63
CA LEU A 122 -11.77 -12.68 -4.19
C LEU A 122 -12.04 -11.33 -3.56
N THR A 123 -12.46 -11.38 -2.29
CA THR A 123 -12.71 -10.20 -1.46
C THR A 123 -11.72 -10.20 -0.31
N PHE A 124 -11.02 -9.09 -0.12
CA PHE A 124 -10.02 -8.91 0.92
C PHE A 124 -10.47 -7.81 1.88
N ASN A 125 -10.80 -8.19 3.11
CA ASN A 125 -11.12 -7.25 4.19
C ASN A 125 -9.88 -7.04 5.06
N GLN A 126 -9.34 -5.82 5.09
CA GLN A 126 -8.19 -5.45 5.92
C GLN A 126 -8.55 -4.48 7.06
N VAL A 127 -9.82 -4.40 7.46
CA VAL A 127 -10.20 -3.63 8.66
C VAL A 127 -9.56 -4.24 9.90
N GLY A 128 -8.88 -3.41 10.70
CA GLY A 128 -8.16 -3.84 11.91
C GLY A 128 -6.94 -4.71 11.62
N GLN A 129 -6.52 -4.84 10.36
CA GLN A 129 -5.38 -5.61 9.92
C GLN A 129 -4.35 -4.68 9.25
N GLY A 130 -3.13 -5.18 9.08
CA GLY A 130 -2.10 -4.50 8.29
C GLY A 130 -2.31 -4.65 6.78
N ASN A 131 -1.32 -4.20 6.01
CA ASN A 131 -1.33 -4.40 4.56
C ASN A 131 -1.30 -5.89 4.21
N ARG A 132 -1.97 -6.25 3.12
CA ARG A 132 -1.96 -7.59 2.55
C ARG A 132 -1.49 -7.52 1.10
N TYR A 133 -0.61 -8.42 0.72
CA TYR A 133 -0.07 -8.57 -0.63
C TYR A 133 -0.72 -9.77 -1.29
N VAL A 134 -1.25 -9.59 -2.50
CA VAL A 134 -1.98 -10.62 -3.23
C VAL A 134 -1.25 -10.91 -4.53
N LYS A 135 -0.87 -12.17 -4.72
CA LYS A 135 -0.13 -12.65 -5.88
C LYS A 135 -0.97 -12.58 -7.16
N VAL A 136 -0.32 -12.18 -8.24
CA VAL A 136 -0.76 -12.21 -9.64
C VAL A 136 0.34 -12.96 -10.38
N GLU A 137 0.05 -14.11 -10.96
CA GLU A 137 1.08 -14.85 -11.72
C GLU A 137 1.42 -14.14 -13.02
N ASP A 138 2.59 -14.41 -13.58
CA ASP A 138 3.15 -13.80 -14.81
C ASP A 138 2.15 -13.84 -15.98
N HIS A 139 1.26 -14.85 -16.02
CA HIS A 139 0.25 -15.00 -17.07
C HIS A 139 -1.16 -14.56 -16.68
N ALA A 140 -1.29 -13.79 -15.59
CA ALA A 140 -2.56 -13.38 -15.02
C ALA A 140 -2.79 -11.87 -15.11
N ASP A 141 -4.06 -11.51 -15.25
CA ASP A 141 -4.54 -10.15 -15.06
C ASP A 141 -5.33 -10.06 -13.74
N ALA A 142 -5.05 -9.03 -12.94
CA ALA A 142 -5.84 -8.68 -11.77
C ALA A 142 -6.60 -7.38 -12.01
N TYR A 143 -7.90 -7.38 -11.73
CA TYR A 143 -8.79 -6.23 -11.86
C TYR A 143 -9.33 -5.85 -10.47
N VAL A 144 -8.89 -4.73 -9.92
CA VAL A 144 -9.50 -4.18 -8.70
C VAL A 144 -10.81 -3.52 -9.08
N THR A 145 -11.92 -4.21 -8.81
CA THR A 145 -13.26 -3.84 -9.29
C THR A 145 -14.07 -3.05 -8.27
N SER A 146 -13.69 -3.11 -6.99
CA SER A 146 -14.28 -2.33 -5.92
C SER A 146 -13.24 -2.09 -4.85
N GLN A 147 -13.21 -0.88 -4.31
CA GLN A 147 -12.52 -0.57 -3.07
C GLN A 147 -13.36 0.39 -2.22
N LYS A 148 -13.39 0.15 -0.92
CA LYS A 148 -13.99 1.07 0.06
C LYS A 148 -13.17 1.06 1.34
N ALA A 149 -13.10 2.21 2.00
CA ALA A 149 -12.60 2.27 3.36
C ALA A 149 -13.61 1.58 4.29
N GLY A 150 -13.14 0.82 5.27
CA GLY A 150 -13.99 0.04 6.16
C GLY A 150 -14.26 -1.38 5.66
N SER A 151 -15.24 -2.05 6.28
CA SER A 151 -15.45 -3.48 6.08
C SER A 151 -16.05 -3.77 4.72
N CYS A 152 -15.76 -4.97 4.20
CA CYS A 152 -16.59 -5.59 3.18
C CYS A 152 -17.99 -5.83 3.77
#